data_AF-A0A6N9UXV1-F1
#
_entry.id   AF-A0A6N9UXV1-F1
#
_cell.length_a   1.000
_cell.length_b   1.000
_cell.length_c   1.000
_cell.angle_alpha   90.00
_cell.angle_beta   90.00
_cell.angle_gamma   90.00
#
_symmetry.space_group_name_H-M   'P 1'
#
loop_
_entity.id
_entity.type
_entity.pdbx_description
1 polymer ?
#
loop_
_entity_poly.entity_id
_entity_poly.type
_entity_poly.pdbx_seq_one_letter_code
_entity_poly.pdbx_strand_id
1 'polypeptide(L)'
;MFKAPKLDKPAVDQPTTMLKLGDAASAAGKAGQQGDAPARSEGDAERTSKFVALRNPDDPANRKPPQAAQATEAPKAPSSGPKPPQAPRTGVTAARPHVGPDRTTQQPLPPKPPLDLLAELTNTPPPPETPLRTTVRRVKIWTPLVALLVIILGVVQSMRPLPAPTLDLTAQDSFTFDGGKPQIPWPESGQAALDVQGIGSFGSSGDQKPVPIASVAKVMTAYVILRDHPLKSGAEGPKIKIDQAAEDQSDAGDESTVNVYAGDSISQREALKAVLIASANNVARLLARWDAGSEKAFVEKMNTAAKDLGMTNTTYTDPSGLNNTTVSTAVDQVKLAKAAMKSPAFREVAAMMSYNDYKGVNHGNWNHLVGHNGVVGIKTGTTTSALGNLVFAAKKEVGGETRTIVGAVVRQPDVGGGILDAALDASDELIRAAQDTLQSSTILKKGSVVGYVDDGLGGRTPVVATKDVKAVGWGGLTVKLTFDADELPHAAKAGTKVGTLTVGDGGTSGAVKVPVALRDDLVEPGLSDKLTRLG
;
A
#
# COMPACT_ATOMS: atom_id res chain seq x y z
N MET A 1 20.82 -13.79 -61.57
CA MET A 1 21.61 -13.00 -62.54
C MET A 1 21.31 -11.51 -62.34
N PHE A 2 22.00 -10.83 -61.43
CA PHE A 2 21.85 -9.37 -61.26
C PHE A 2 23.24 -8.73 -61.13
N LYS A 3 23.44 -7.61 -61.84
CA LYS A 3 24.70 -6.85 -61.87
C LYS A 3 24.89 -6.04 -60.59
N ALA A 4 26.13 -5.96 -60.11
CA ALA A 4 26.55 -4.95 -59.14
C ALA A 4 27.05 -3.68 -59.86
N PRO A 5 26.80 -2.48 -59.32
CA PRO A 5 27.58 -1.26 -59.58
C PRO A 5 28.64 -1.01 -58.50
N LYS A 6 29.53 -0.04 -58.75
CA LYS A 6 30.83 0.15 -58.08
C LYS A 6 30.77 0.89 -56.73
N LEU A 7 31.84 0.70 -55.95
CA LEU A 7 32.28 1.55 -54.86
C LEU A 7 33.04 2.78 -55.39
N ASP A 8 32.71 3.97 -54.89
CA ASP A 8 33.57 5.16 -55.01
C ASP A 8 34.20 5.49 -53.64
N LYS A 9 35.45 5.98 -53.66
CA LYS A 9 36.19 6.42 -52.47
C LYS A 9 36.12 7.94 -52.33
N PRO A 10 36.01 8.51 -51.10
CA PRO A 10 36.16 9.94 -50.89
C PRO A 10 37.64 10.37 -50.93
N ALA A 11 37.88 11.60 -51.39
CA ALA A 11 39.16 12.29 -51.30
C ALA A 11 39.21 13.22 -50.08
N VAL A 12 40.42 13.58 -49.64
CA VAL A 12 40.72 14.26 -48.36
C VAL A 12 41.52 15.54 -48.63
N ASP A 13 41.17 16.66 -47.98
CA ASP A 13 41.96 17.92 -47.79
C ASP A 13 41.03 19.00 -47.15
N GLN A 14 41.43 20.02 -46.35
CA GLN A 14 42.70 20.38 -45.65
C GLN A 14 42.43 20.50 -44.10
N PRO A 15 42.88 21.50 -43.28
CA PRO A 15 43.94 21.15 -42.34
C PRO A 15 43.70 21.49 -40.85
N THR A 16 44.42 20.76 -39.99
CA THR A 16 44.54 20.98 -38.55
C THR A 16 45.60 22.04 -38.22
N THR A 17 45.31 22.99 -37.32
CA THR A 17 46.33 23.88 -36.73
C THR A 17 46.52 23.54 -35.25
N MET A 18 47.67 22.96 -34.90
CA MET A 18 48.14 22.88 -33.51
C MET A 18 48.96 24.12 -33.16
N LEU A 19 48.77 24.67 -31.95
CA LEU A 19 49.71 25.62 -31.36
C LEU A 19 50.19 25.11 -29.99
N LYS A 20 51.42 25.46 -29.65
CA LYS A 20 52.28 24.75 -28.68
C LYS A 20 52.48 25.57 -27.40
N LEU A 21 52.70 24.86 -26.29
CA LEU A 21 53.04 25.41 -24.97
C LEU A 21 54.32 26.27 -24.99
N GLY A 22 54.40 27.26 -24.09
CA GLY A 22 55.64 27.99 -23.78
C GLY A 22 55.50 28.95 -22.59
N ASP A 23 56.24 28.68 -21.51
CA ASP A 23 56.44 29.60 -20.38
C ASP A 23 57.42 30.73 -20.73
N ALA A 24 57.23 31.93 -20.16
CA ALA A 24 58.28 32.75 -19.53
C ALA A 24 57.71 34.07 -18.97
N ALA A 25 58.37 34.62 -17.95
CA ALA A 25 57.94 35.81 -17.22
C ALA A 25 58.70 37.10 -17.60
N SER A 26 58.27 38.21 -16.98
CA SER A 26 59.08 39.37 -16.56
C SER A 26 59.15 40.64 -17.45
N ALA A 27 58.82 41.76 -16.79
CA ALA A 27 59.30 43.14 -17.00
C ALA A 27 58.86 43.94 -18.25
N ALA A 28 58.83 45.28 -18.25
CA ALA A 28 58.64 46.28 -17.17
C ALA A 28 58.52 47.72 -17.76
N GLY A 29 57.80 48.60 -17.06
CA GLY A 29 57.78 50.06 -17.28
C GLY A 29 56.81 50.53 -18.39
N LYS A 30 56.22 51.72 -18.41
CA LYS A 30 56.21 52.99 -17.63
C LYS A 30 55.62 54.02 -18.66
N ALA A 31 54.93 55.12 -18.36
CA ALA A 31 54.47 55.77 -17.14
C ALA A 31 53.38 56.83 -17.46
N GLY A 32 52.75 57.43 -16.43
CA GLY A 32 51.90 58.63 -16.50
C GLY A 32 50.48 58.39 -15.94
N GLN A 33 50.21 58.53 -14.63
CA GLN A 33 49.99 59.78 -13.85
C GLN A 33 48.78 60.60 -14.38
N GLN A 34 47.88 61.16 -13.55
CA GLN A 34 47.92 61.48 -12.10
C GLN A 34 46.46 61.71 -11.58
N GLY A 35 46.18 61.69 -10.26
CA GLY A 35 44.87 62.20 -9.76
C GLY A 35 44.30 61.66 -8.43
N ASP A 36 45.10 61.61 -7.36
CA ASP A 36 44.77 61.68 -5.91
C ASP A 36 43.46 61.15 -5.28
N ALA A 37 43.66 60.42 -4.17
CA ALA A 37 42.65 60.10 -3.14
C ALA A 37 42.65 61.15 -2.00
N PRO A 38 41.81 61.02 -0.94
CA PRO A 38 42.19 60.11 0.15
C PRO A 38 41.05 59.24 0.74
N ALA A 39 41.38 57.95 0.90
CA ALA A 39 41.42 57.21 2.16
C ALA A 39 40.33 57.38 3.24
N ARG A 40 39.65 56.27 3.54
CA ARG A 40 39.46 55.79 4.93
C ARG A 40 39.83 54.31 5.02
N SER A 41 40.29 53.91 6.21
CA SER A 41 40.99 52.65 6.49
C SER A 41 40.14 51.63 7.25
N GLU A 42 40.53 50.37 7.09
CA GLU A 42 40.43 49.26 8.05
C GLU A 42 39.04 48.75 8.51
N GLY A 43 38.95 47.41 8.64
CA GLY A 43 37.75 46.73 9.12
C GLY A 43 37.68 45.26 8.69
N ASP A 44 38.74 44.49 8.94
CA ASP A 44 38.68 43.04 8.74
C ASP A 44 37.85 42.37 9.85
N ALA A 45 37.16 41.30 9.47
CA ALA A 45 36.45 40.30 10.29
C ALA A 45 36.07 40.61 11.77
N GLU A 46 34.76 40.68 12.07
CA GLU A 46 34.21 39.89 13.19
C GLU A 46 32.73 39.51 13.02
N ARG A 47 32.41 38.24 13.27
CA ARG A 47 31.05 37.69 13.19
C ARG A 47 30.32 37.87 14.53
N THR A 48 29.21 38.60 14.57
CA THR A 48 28.30 38.62 15.74
C THR A 48 26.83 38.42 15.39
N SER A 49 26.52 37.42 14.56
CA SER A 49 25.14 36.90 14.41
C SER A 49 24.83 35.92 15.55
N LYS A 50 24.19 36.41 16.61
CA LYS A 50 23.83 35.64 17.81
C LYS A 50 22.80 34.55 17.47
N PHE A 51 23.26 33.30 17.39
CA PHE A 51 22.42 32.14 17.09
C PHE A 51 21.37 31.91 18.20
N VAL A 52 20.09 31.99 17.87
CA VAL A 52 19.00 31.58 18.76
C VAL A 52 18.61 30.16 18.37
N ALA A 53 18.99 29.19 19.20
CA ALA A 53 18.66 27.79 18.97
C ALA A 53 17.15 27.55 19.12
N LEU A 54 16.52 27.02 18.06
CA LEU A 54 15.18 26.44 18.16
C LEU A 54 15.28 25.15 19.00
N ARG A 55 14.40 25.03 20.01
CA ARG A 55 14.38 23.88 20.92
C ARG A 55 13.82 22.64 20.22
N ASN A 56 14.40 21.48 20.53
CA ASN A 56 13.91 20.17 20.08
C ASN A 56 12.50 19.89 20.64
N PRO A 57 11.59 19.26 19.86
CA PRO A 57 10.27 18.87 20.35
C PRO A 57 10.26 17.77 21.43
N ASP A 58 11.30 16.93 21.49
CA ASP A 58 11.35 15.70 22.31
C ASP A 58 12.16 15.85 23.61
N ASP A 59 11.97 16.94 24.35
CA ASP A 59 12.55 17.10 25.70
C ASP A 59 11.62 16.45 26.78
N PRO A 60 12.05 15.38 27.48
CA PRO A 60 11.23 14.72 28.49
C PRO A 60 10.90 15.59 29.72
N ALA A 61 11.54 16.75 29.90
CA ALA A 61 11.25 17.68 30.99
C ALA A 61 9.92 18.47 30.83
N ASN A 62 9.28 18.43 29.66
CA ASN A 62 8.09 19.24 29.35
C ASN A 62 6.72 18.60 29.72
N ARG A 63 6.68 17.47 30.42
CA ARG A 63 5.42 16.81 30.80
C ARG A 63 4.80 17.42 32.07
N LYS A 64 3.96 18.45 31.91
CA LYS A 64 3.04 18.92 32.96
C LYS A 64 1.73 18.09 32.92
N PRO A 65 1.14 17.68 34.05
CA PRO A 65 -0.03 16.80 34.04
C PRO A 65 -1.29 17.53 33.53
N PRO A 66 -2.24 16.81 32.89
CA PRO A 66 -3.50 17.41 32.46
C PRO A 66 -4.41 17.66 33.67
N GLN A 67 -4.95 18.89 33.77
CA GLN A 67 -6.06 19.21 34.66
C GLN A 67 -7.24 19.74 33.84
N ALA A 68 -8.45 19.37 34.25
CA ALA A 68 -9.68 19.54 33.49
C ALA A 68 -10.22 20.98 33.42
N ALA A 69 -11.01 21.25 32.38
CA ALA A 69 -12.10 22.24 32.43
C ALA A 69 -13.41 21.44 32.69
N GLN A 70 -14.16 21.64 33.77
CA GLN A 70 -14.79 22.82 34.37
C GLN A 70 -16.09 23.29 33.68
N ALA A 71 -17.20 22.86 34.27
CA ALA A 71 -18.42 23.62 34.55
C ALA A 71 -19.18 22.83 35.65
N THR A 72 -19.77 23.39 36.70
CA THR A 72 -19.82 24.78 37.22
C THR A 72 -20.10 24.73 38.74
N GLU A 73 -19.60 25.74 39.45
CA GLU A 73 -19.89 26.24 40.81
C GLU A 73 -20.71 25.43 41.86
N ALA A 74 -20.24 25.51 43.11
CA ALA A 74 -21.00 25.24 44.34
C ALA A 74 -21.05 26.51 45.21
N PRO A 75 -22.04 26.66 46.12
CA PRO A 75 -21.67 26.58 47.54
C PRO A 75 -22.71 25.87 48.45
N LYS A 76 -22.36 25.67 49.73
CA LYS A 76 -23.12 24.88 50.72
C LYS A 76 -24.04 25.71 51.64
N ALA A 77 -25.27 25.19 51.84
CA ALA A 77 -26.10 25.25 53.08
C ALA A 77 -26.63 26.64 53.56
N PRO A 78 -27.60 26.74 54.51
CA PRO A 78 -28.38 25.69 55.22
C PRO A 78 -29.92 25.92 55.36
N SER A 79 -30.61 24.91 55.94
CA SER A 79 -31.74 25.01 56.90
C SER A 79 -33.24 25.08 56.47
N SER A 80 -34.07 24.59 57.42
CA SER A 80 -35.55 24.65 57.59
C SER A 80 -36.46 23.63 56.84
N GLY A 81 -37.28 22.91 57.62
CA GLY A 81 -38.35 21.97 57.17
C GLY A 81 -39.75 22.61 57.23
N PRO A 82 -40.90 21.88 57.35
CA PRO A 82 -41.13 20.59 58.07
C PRO A 82 -41.66 19.42 57.17
N LYS A 83 -41.62 18.09 57.47
CA LYS A 83 -41.86 17.20 58.67
C LYS A 83 -43.29 16.55 58.61
N PRO A 84 -43.61 15.41 59.31
CA PRO A 84 -43.28 13.98 59.08
C PRO A 84 -44.57 13.07 59.24
N PRO A 85 -44.61 11.80 59.76
CA PRO A 85 -43.61 10.73 60.08
C PRO A 85 -43.87 9.35 59.40
N GLN A 86 -42.88 8.45 59.13
CA GLN A 86 -42.01 7.61 60.03
C GLN A 86 -42.79 6.55 60.85
N ALA A 87 -42.36 5.29 61.10
CA ALA A 87 -41.15 4.48 60.78
C ALA A 87 -41.49 2.95 61.05
N PRO A 88 -40.58 1.97 61.34
CA PRO A 88 -39.13 1.82 61.12
C PRO A 88 -38.65 0.45 60.55
N ARG A 89 -37.33 0.31 60.29
CA ARG A 89 -36.56 -0.96 60.24
C ARG A 89 -35.22 -0.77 60.99
N THR A 90 -34.89 -1.67 61.94
CA THR A 90 -33.57 -1.97 62.57
C THR A 90 -33.81 -3.15 63.55
N GLY A 91 -32.87 -3.98 64.02
CA GLY A 91 -31.44 -4.27 63.78
C GLY A 91 -31.10 -5.60 64.54
N VAL A 92 -30.30 -6.53 64.00
CA VAL A 92 -28.86 -6.78 64.31
C VAL A 92 -28.51 -7.28 65.75
N THR A 93 -27.69 -8.33 65.78
CA THR A 93 -26.77 -8.87 66.84
C THR A 93 -27.20 -9.86 67.96
N ALA A 94 -26.41 -10.96 67.98
CA ALA A 94 -25.78 -11.63 69.13
C ALA A 94 -26.56 -12.68 69.95
N ALA A 95 -25.80 -13.54 70.66
CA ALA A 95 -26.22 -14.89 71.07
C ALA A 95 -25.88 -15.27 72.52
N ARG A 96 -26.85 -15.93 73.20
CA ARG A 96 -26.74 -16.80 74.41
C ARG A 96 -26.18 -16.14 75.70
N PRO A 97 -26.24 -16.78 76.90
CA PRO A 97 -26.94 -18.01 77.35
C PRO A 97 -27.84 -17.83 78.62
N HIS A 98 -28.47 -18.92 79.10
CA HIS A 98 -28.49 -19.46 80.50
C HIS A 98 -29.83 -20.16 80.91
N VAL A 99 -29.86 -20.84 82.06
CA VAL A 99 -30.74 -21.98 82.42
C VAL A 99 -31.55 -21.78 83.71
N GLY A 100 -32.79 -22.32 83.73
CA GLY A 100 -33.54 -22.77 84.93
C GLY A 100 -34.39 -21.72 85.69
N PRO A 101 -35.30 -22.13 86.61
CA PRO A 101 -35.65 -23.49 87.07
C PRO A 101 -37.17 -23.86 87.01
N ASP A 102 -37.54 -25.02 87.57
CA ASP A 102 -38.87 -25.68 87.59
C ASP A 102 -40.04 -24.96 88.29
N ARG A 103 -41.30 -25.38 87.98
CA ARG A 103 -42.38 -25.62 88.98
C ARG A 103 -43.59 -26.41 88.43
N THR A 104 -44.40 -26.94 89.36
CA THR A 104 -45.33 -28.08 89.22
C THR A 104 -46.82 -27.72 88.98
N THR A 105 -47.51 -28.54 88.16
CA THR A 105 -48.94 -28.98 88.19
C THR A 105 -50.09 -28.05 88.64
N GLN A 106 -51.15 -27.92 87.81
CA GLN A 106 -52.56 -28.27 88.17
C GLN A 106 -53.53 -28.30 86.94
N GLN A 107 -54.74 -28.85 87.13
CA GLN A 107 -55.82 -29.18 86.16
C GLN A 107 -56.85 -28.02 85.92
N PRO A 108 -58.07 -28.21 85.34
CA PRO A 108 -58.48 -28.66 83.98
C PRO A 108 -59.48 -27.71 83.24
N LEU A 109 -59.94 -28.09 82.03
CA LEU A 109 -60.94 -27.39 81.15
C LEU A 109 -62.42 -27.59 81.57
N PRO A 110 -63.38 -26.75 81.07
CA PRO A 110 -64.29 -27.16 79.96
C PRO A 110 -64.73 -25.98 79.00
N PRO A 111 -65.81 -26.04 78.18
CA PRO A 111 -65.76 -26.31 76.73
C PRO A 111 -66.30 -25.17 75.80
N LYS A 112 -66.32 -25.38 74.46
CA LYS A 112 -66.89 -24.44 73.45
C LYS A 112 -67.91 -25.10 72.49
N PRO A 113 -68.79 -24.31 71.81
CA PRO A 113 -70.09 -24.80 71.31
C PRO A 113 -70.18 -24.77 69.75
N PRO A 114 -71.34 -24.97 69.09
CA PRO A 114 -71.65 -26.20 68.36
C PRO A 114 -71.49 -26.09 66.82
N LEU A 115 -70.84 -25.04 66.32
CA LEU A 115 -70.75 -24.75 64.87
C LEU A 115 -69.63 -25.51 64.15
N ASP A 116 -68.63 -26.04 64.87
CA ASP A 116 -67.55 -26.84 64.27
C ASP A 116 -68.02 -28.22 63.77
N LEU A 117 -69.18 -28.71 64.25
CA LEU A 117 -69.76 -30.02 63.89
C LEU A 117 -70.15 -30.18 62.40
N LEU A 118 -70.21 -29.08 61.63
CA LEU A 118 -70.47 -29.12 60.17
C LEU A 118 -69.20 -28.97 59.32
N ALA A 119 -68.10 -28.48 59.90
CA ALA A 119 -66.79 -28.51 59.25
C ALA A 119 -66.15 -29.91 59.28
N GLU A 120 -66.61 -30.76 60.18
CA GLU A 120 -66.05 -32.09 60.48
C GLU A 120 -66.54 -33.22 59.54
N LEU A 121 -67.57 -32.98 58.70
CA LEU A 121 -68.28 -34.04 57.98
C LEU A 121 -68.01 -34.18 56.47
N THR A 122 -67.25 -33.27 55.83
CA THR A 122 -66.87 -33.41 54.40
C THR A 122 -65.41 -33.09 54.09
N ASN A 123 -64.59 -32.77 55.09
CA ASN A 123 -63.21 -32.34 54.87
C ASN A 123 -62.22 -33.47 55.19
N THR A 124 -62.02 -34.39 54.24
CA THR A 124 -61.00 -35.46 54.37
C THR A 124 -59.62 -34.83 54.54
N PRO A 125 -58.92 -35.04 55.68
CA PRO A 125 -57.61 -34.43 55.89
C PRO A 125 -56.62 -34.89 54.82
N PRO A 126 -55.79 -33.99 54.24
CA PRO A 126 -54.70 -34.41 53.38
C PRO A 126 -53.77 -35.36 54.17
N PRO A 127 -53.50 -36.59 53.70
CA PRO A 127 -52.71 -37.54 54.49
C PRO A 127 -51.30 -36.99 54.74
N PRO A 128 -50.68 -37.27 55.90
CA PRO A 128 -49.46 -36.59 56.34
C PRO A 128 -48.32 -36.64 55.31
N GLU A 129 -47.59 -35.53 55.18
CA GLU A 129 -46.47 -35.44 54.23
C GLU A 129 -45.24 -36.20 54.76
N THR A 130 -45.08 -37.44 54.32
CA THR A 130 -43.84 -38.20 54.53
C THR A 130 -42.76 -37.74 53.52
N PRO A 131 -41.45 -37.80 53.87
CA PRO A 131 -40.37 -37.39 52.97
C PRO A 131 -40.33 -38.19 51.66
N LEU A 132 -40.79 -39.45 51.68
CA LEU A 132 -41.00 -40.24 50.46
C LEU A 132 -42.10 -39.65 49.57
N ARG A 133 -43.23 -39.22 50.14
CA ARG A 133 -44.38 -38.71 49.40
C ARG A 133 -44.13 -37.32 48.81
N THR A 134 -43.38 -36.47 49.50
CA THR A 134 -42.91 -35.18 48.93
C THR A 134 -41.90 -35.39 47.82
N THR A 135 -41.00 -36.37 47.94
CA THR A 135 -40.06 -36.76 46.88
C THR A 135 -40.80 -37.32 45.66
N VAL A 136 -41.75 -38.25 45.84
CA VAL A 136 -42.60 -38.78 44.76
C VAL A 136 -43.45 -37.68 44.10
N ARG A 137 -44.01 -36.74 44.88
CA ARG A 137 -44.74 -35.59 44.34
C ARG A 137 -43.82 -34.65 43.56
N ARG A 138 -42.60 -34.40 44.02
CA ARG A 138 -41.58 -33.65 43.27
C ARG A 138 -41.23 -34.37 41.97
N VAL A 139 -40.92 -35.65 41.97
CA VAL A 139 -40.68 -36.42 40.73
C VAL A 139 -41.89 -36.32 39.80
N LYS A 140 -43.11 -36.60 40.28
CA LYS A 140 -44.33 -36.56 39.43
C LYS A 140 -44.65 -35.18 38.84
N ILE A 141 -44.23 -34.08 39.49
CA ILE A 141 -44.42 -32.70 38.99
C ILE A 141 -43.25 -32.25 38.12
N TRP A 142 -42.01 -32.53 38.53
CA TRP A 142 -40.81 -32.06 37.84
C TRP A 142 -40.42 -32.94 36.66
N THR A 143 -40.69 -34.26 36.65
CA THR A 143 -40.41 -35.12 35.50
C THR A 143 -41.13 -34.68 34.21
N PRO A 144 -42.46 -34.37 34.18
CA PRO A 144 -43.07 -33.84 32.97
C PRO A 144 -42.58 -32.43 32.62
N LEU A 145 -42.18 -31.63 33.60
CA LEU A 145 -41.66 -30.27 33.41
C LEU A 145 -40.23 -30.28 32.81
N VAL A 146 -39.38 -31.21 33.27
CA VAL A 146 -38.05 -31.50 32.73
C VAL A 146 -38.15 -32.16 31.35
N ALA A 147 -39.09 -33.10 31.15
CA ALA A 147 -39.34 -33.70 29.84
C ALA A 147 -39.81 -32.63 28.84
N LEU A 148 -40.72 -31.73 29.24
CA LEU A 148 -41.13 -30.59 28.44
C LEU A 148 -39.94 -29.66 28.14
N LEU A 149 -39.09 -29.35 29.11
CA LEU A 149 -37.87 -28.56 28.90
C LEU A 149 -36.88 -29.23 27.95
N VAL A 150 -36.71 -30.55 28.00
CA VAL A 150 -35.85 -31.31 27.07
C VAL A 150 -36.46 -31.33 25.67
N ILE A 151 -37.78 -31.48 25.54
CA ILE A 151 -38.48 -31.37 24.24
C ILE A 151 -38.36 -29.95 23.68
N ILE A 152 -38.60 -28.92 24.48
CA ILE A 152 -38.42 -27.51 24.08
C ILE A 152 -36.97 -27.26 23.67
N LEU A 153 -35.99 -27.73 24.43
CA LEU A 153 -34.57 -27.59 24.08
C LEU A 153 -34.25 -28.30 22.75
N GLY A 154 -34.75 -29.50 22.53
CA GLY A 154 -34.59 -30.24 21.28
C GLY A 154 -35.24 -29.55 20.08
N VAL A 155 -36.46 -29.01 20.24
CA VAL A 155 -37.15 -28.22 19.21
C VAL A 155 -36.39 -26.92 18.92
N VAL A 156 -35.95 -26.19 19.96
CA VAL A 156 -35.18 -24.95 19.81
C VAL A 156 -33.84 -25.20 19.11
N GLN A 157 -33.11 -26.27 19.47
CA GLN A 157 -31.86 -26.65 18.80
C GLN A 157 -32.10 -27.11 17.36
N SER A 158 -33.19 -27.81 17.08
CA SER A 158 -33.55 -28.25 15.72
C SER A 158 -34.06 -27.13 14.82
N MET A 159 -34.61 -26.04 15.37
CA MET A 159 -35.13 -24.87 14.63
C MET A 159 -34.15 -23.69 14.58
N ARG A 160 -33.02 -23.75 15.29
CA ARG A 160 -31.95 -22.75 15.16
C ARG A 160 -31.34 -22.83 13.75
N PRO A 161 -31.08 -21.69 13.09
CA PRO A 161 -30.36 -21.70 11.82
C PRO A 161 -28.95 -22.27 12.01
N LEU A 162 -28.48 -23.00 11.00
CA LEU A 162 -27.11 -23.50 10.96
C LEU A 162 -26.10 -22.33 10.93
N PRO A 163 -24.89 -22.49 11.50
CA PRO A 163 -23.80 -21.57 11.25
C PRO A 163 -23.53 -21.48 9.73
N ALA A 164 -23.29 -20.28 9.22
CA ALA A 164 -22.84 -20.12 7.84
C ALA A 164 -21.47 -20.81 7.69
N PRO A 165 -21.25 -21.66 6.68
CA PRO A 165 -19.97 -22.35 6.52
C PRO A 165 -18.85 -21.35 6.24
N THR A 166 -17.64 -21.62 6.73
CA THR A 166 -16.47 -20.77 6.51
C THR A 166 -15.34 -21.54 5.81
N LEU A 167 -14.57 -20.85 4.96
CA LEU A 167 -13.43 -21.45 4.28
C LEU A 167 -12.15 -21.26 5.12
N ASP A 168 -11.76 -22.31 5.84
CA ASP A 168 -10.56 -22.36 6.67
C ASP A 168 -9.32 -22.76 5.87
N LEU A 169 -8.24 -21.99 6.04
CA LEU A 169 -6.94 -22.20 5.40
C LEU A 169 -6.10 -23.24 6.17
N THR A 170 -5.56 -24.26 5.49
CA THR A 170 -4.61 -25.17 6.15
C THR A 170 -3.16 -24.71 6.03
N ALA A 171 -2.61 -24.29 7.17
CA ALA A 171 -1.20 -24.39 7.61
C ALA A 171 -0.07 -23.77 6.77
N GLN A 172 -0.24 -23.45 5.49
CA GLN A 172 0.72 -22.69 4.68
C GLN A 172 0.00 -21.55 3.98
N ASP A 173 0.05 -20.37 4.60
CA ASP A 173 -0.41 -19.09 4.04
C ASP A 173 0.57 -18.53 3.01
N SER A 174 1.64 -19.26 2.70
CA SER A 174 2.77 -18.82 1.91
C SER A 174 3.47 -20.00 1.24
N PHE A 175 4.10 -19.73 0.10
CA PHE A 175 4.95 -20.67 -0.63
C PHE A 175 6.33 -20.03 -0.84
N THR A 176 7.40 -20.77 -0.55
CA THR A 176 8.78 -20.32 -0.83
C THR A 176 9.34 -21.07 -2.03
N PHE A 177 9.84 -20.34 -3.02
CA PHE A 177 10.49 -20.91 -4.20
C PHE A 177 11.84 -21.54 -3.84
N ASP A 178 12.07 -22.76 -4.32
CA ASP A 178 13.34 -23.48 -4.12
C ASP A 178 14.54 -22.71 -4.67
N GLY A 179 15.66 -22.77 -3.93
CA GLY A 179 16.92 -22.11 -4.26
C GLY A 179 17.30 -20.97 -3.28
N GLY A 180 18.51 -20.45 -3.43
CA GLY A 180 18.98 -19.29 -2.69
C GLY A 180 18.48 -17.97 -3.28
N LYS A 181 18.57 -16.88 -2.50
CA LYS A 181 18.29 -15.54 -3.02
C LYS A 181 19.24 -15.21 -4.18
N PRO A 182 18.74 -14.62 -5.28
CA PRO A 182 19.56 -14.29 -6.44
C PRO A 182 20.58 -13.20 -6.12
N GLN A 183 21.74 -13.30 -6.76
CA GLN A 183 22.74 -12.24 -6.76
C GLN A 183 22.38 -11.27 -7.89
N ILE A 184 22.00 -10.04 -7.53
CA ILE A 184 21.71 -8.98 -8.49
C ILE A 184 22.98 -8.14 -8.65
N PRO A 185 23.42 -7.84 -9.89
CA PRO A 185 24.57 -7.00 -10.17
C PRO A 185 24.21 -5.53 -9.92
N TRP A 186 24.22 -5.15 -8.65
CA TRP A 186 23.97 -3.78 -8.25
C TRP A 186 25.11 -2.86 -8.70
N PRO A 187 24.83 -1.66 -9.24
CA PRO A 187 25.89 -0.73 -9.60
C PRO A 187 26.69 -0.31 -8.36
N GLU A 188 28.02 -0.22 -8.52
CA GLU A 188 28.95 0.15 -7.44
C GLU A 188 28.76 1.59 -6.97
N SER A 189 28.26 2.46 -7.86
CA SER A 189 28.02 3.88 -7.62
C SER A 189 26.54 4.23 -7.64
N GLY A 190 26.21 5.43 -7.12
CA GLY A 190 24.85 5.94 -7.12
C GLY A 190 23.90 5.14 -6.22
N GLN A 191 22.68 4.92 -6.68
CA GLN A 191 21.66 4.11 -6.00
C GLN A 191 20.83 3.36 -7.04
N ALA A 192 20.35 2.16 -6.70
CA ALA A 192 19.42 1.42 -7.55
C ALA A 192 18.29 0.74 -6.74
N ALA A 193 17.19 0.42 -7.40
CA ALA A 193 16.09 -0.38 -6.86
C ALA A 193 15.43 -1.20 -7.99
N LEU A 194 15.00 -2.43 -7.68
CA LEU A 194 14.49 -3.37 -8.68
C LEU A 194 13.31 -4.19 -8.14
N ASP A 195 12.25 -4.31 -8.95
CA ASP A 195 10.95 -4.85 -8.56
C ASP A 195 10.26 -5.54 -9.74
N VAL A 196 9.44 -6.55 -9.48
CA VAL A 196 8.63 -7.23 -10.48
C VAL A 196 7.16 -7.08 -10.10
N GLN A 197 6.41 -6.42 -10.98
CA GLN A 197 5.05 -5.98 -10.71
C GLN A 197 4.11 -7.17 -10.42
N GLY A 198 3.56 -7.20 -9.20
CA GLY A 198 2.69 -8.28 -8.72
C GLY A 198 3.41 -9.58 -8.37
N ILE A 199 4.70 -9.50 -8.01
CA ILE A 199 5.51 -10.61 -7.49
C ILE A 199 6.31 -10.14 -6.26
N GLY A 200 7.09 -9.06 -6.37
CA GLY A 200 7.87 -8.52 -5.26
C GLY A 200 9.15 -7.79 -5.68
N SER A 201 9.91 -7.29 -4.70
CA SER A 201 11.17 -6.58 -4.93
C SER A 201 12.39 -7.49 -4.77
N PHE A 202 13.39 -7.28 -5.61
CA PHE A 202 14.75 -7.82 -5.45
C PHE A 202 15.59 -7.04 -4.42
N GLY A 203 15.11 -5.87 -3.98
CA GLY A 203 15.80 -4.97 -3.07
C GLY A 203 16.29 -3.68 -3.74
N SER A 204 17.32 -3.09 -3.14
CA SER A 204 17.93 -1.83 -3.54
C SER A 204 19.38 -1.75 -3.12
N SER A 205 20.19 -0.95 -3.82
CA SER A 205 21.59 -0.65 -3.50
C SER A 205 21.84 0.84 -3.27
N GLY A 206 22.98 1.16 -2.65
CA GLY A 206 23.34 2.53 -2.28
C GLY A 206 22.52 3.11 -1.13
N ASP A 207 22.87 4.33 -0.72
CA ASP A 207 22.41 4.97 0.51
C ASP A 207 20.91 5.27 0.62
N GLN A 208 20.15 5.19 -0.48
CA GLN A 208 18.72 5.58 -0.56
C GLN A 208 18.42 6.96 0.09
N LYS A 209 19.33 7.93 -0.10
CA LYS A 209 19.17 9.33 0.33
C LYS A 209 18.65 10.19 -0.83
N PRO A 210 17.86 11.26 -0.59
CA PRO A 210 17.40 12.16 -1.64
C PRO A 210 18.57 12.74 -2.45
N VAL A 211 18.56 12.53 -3.76
CA VAL A 211 19.55 13.06 -4.71
C VAL A 211 18.83 13.75 -5.88
N PRO A 212 19.45 14.74 -6.56
CA PRO A 212 18.86 15.36 -7.75
C PRO A 212 18.63 14.30 -8.83
N ILE A 213 17.44 14.30 -9.44
CA ILE A 213 17.01 13.22 -10.35
C ILE A 213 16.86 13.64 -11.82
N ALA A 214 17.02 14.94 -12.12
CA ALA A 214 16.87 15.49 -13.46
C ALA A 214 15.53 15.08 -14.12
N SER A 215 15.52 14.92 -15.44
CA SER A 215 14.33 14.66 -16.26
C SER A 215 13.51 13.41 -15.92
N VAL A 216 13.94 12.51 -15.02
CA VAL A 216 13.05 11.42 -14.56
C VAL A 216 11.89 11.95 -13.71
N ALA A 217 12.02 13.17 -13.14
CA ALA A 217 10.91 13.87 -12.48
C ALA A 217 9.66 14.02 -13.36
N LYS A 218 9.84 14.06 -14.69
CA LYS A 218 8.75 14.12 -15.68
C LYS A 218 7.82 12.90 -15.65
N VAL A 219 8.24 11.77 -15.05
CA VAL A 219 7.35 10.64 -14.76
C VAL A 219 6.25 11.05 -13.78
N MET A 220 6.55 11.90 -12.79
CA MET A 220 5.55 12.42 -11.86
C MET A 220 4.61 13.40 -12.56
N THR A 221 5.15 14.27 -13.42
CA THR A 221 4.35 15.20 -14.23
C THR A 221 3.35 14.44 -15.11
N ALA A 222 3.81 13.42 -15.84
CA ALA A 222 2.93 12.56 -16.64
C ALA A 222 1.94 11.75 -15.77
N TYR A 223 2.32 11.30 -14.57
CA TYR A 223 1.44 10.61 -13.64
C TYR A 223 0.31 11.51 -13.12
N VAL A 224 0.60 12.72 -12.64
CA VAL A 224 -0.40 13.69 -12.16
C VAL A 224 -1.34 14.07 -13.30
N ILE A 225 -0.81 14.41 -14.49
CA ILE A 225 -1.61 14.74 -15.67
C ILE A 225 -2.55 13.59 -16.06
N LEU A 226 -2.11 12.32 -15.99
CA LEU A 226 -2.97 11.17 -16.32
C LEU A 226 -3.92 10.76 -15.19
N ARG A 227 -3.69 11.21 -13.95
CA ARG A 227 -4.61 11.03 -12.82
C ARG A 227 -5.74 12.04 -12.89
N ASP A 228 -5.41 13.31 -13.11
CA ASP A 228 -6.35 14.43 -13.10
C ASP A 228 -7.07 14.55 -14.47
N HIS A 229 -6.42 14.14 -15.57
CA HIS A 229 -7.01 14.02 -16.92
C HIS A 229 -6.81 12.60 -17.50
N PRO A 230 -7.66 11.61 -17.12
CA PRO A 230 -7.51 10.22 -17.55
C PRO A 230 -7.62 10.02 -19.07
N LEU A 231 -6.60 9.41 -19.67
CA LEU A 231 -6.52 9.13 -21.10
C LEU A 231 -6.69 7.64 -21.40
N LYS A 232 -7.60 7.30 -22.31
CA LYS A 232 -7.81 5.92 -22.80
C LYS A 232 -6.68 5.50 -23.74
N SER A 233 -6.46 4.19 -23.83
CA SER A 233 -5.58 3.57 -24.84
C SER A 233 -5.87 4.12 -26.24
N GLY A 234 -4.82 4.52 -26.98
CA GLY A 234 -4.91 5.08 -28.32
C GLY A 234 -5.60 6.46 -28.48
N ALA A 235 -6.19 7.03 -27.42
CA ALA A 235 -6.93 8.30 -27.52
C ALA A 235 -5.99 9.51 -27.49
N GLU A 236 -6.31 10.56 -28.26
CA GLU A 236 -5.47 11.78 -28.31
C GLU A 236 -5.72 12.74 -27.13
N GLY A 237 -6.92 12.73 -26.54
CA GLY A 237 -7.28 13.57 -25.40
C GLY A 237 -7.65 15.01 -25.79
N PRO A 238 -7.86 15.91 -24.81
CA PRO A 238 -8.14 17.32 -25.06
C PRO A 238 -6.99 18.01 -25.80
N LYS A 239 -7.32 19.09 -26.52
CA LYS A 239 -6.33 20.01 -27.09
C LYS A 239 -5.86 20.99 -26.01
N ILE A 240 -4.54 21.14 -25.92
CA ILE A 240 -3.84 22.03 -24.99
C ILE A 240 -3.32 23.19 -25.82
N LYS A 241 -3.78 24.40 -25.52
CA LYS A 241 -3.29 25.62 -26.18
C LYS A 241 -1.88 25.93 -25.70
N ILE A 242 -0.96 26.18 -26.63
CA ILE A 242 0.40 26.63 -26.33
C ILE A 242 0.34 28.10 -25.91
N ASP A 243 0.94 28.42 -24.76
CA ASP A 243 1.07 29.77 -24.24
C ASP A 243 2.43 30.39 -24.61
N GLN A 244 2.56 31.71 -24.44
CA GLN A 244 3.80 32.43 -24.79
C GLN A 244 5.01 31.91 -24.03
N ALA A 245 4.84 31.62 -22.74
CA ALA A 245 5.93 31.11 -21.91
C ALA A 245 6.49 29.77 -22.41
N ALA A 246 5.68 28.90 -23.02
CA ALA A 246 6.17 27.65 -23.62
C ALA A 246 6.94 27.88 -24.93
N GLU A 247 6.54 28.86 -25.74
CA GLU A 247 7.25 29.28 -26.95
C GLU A 247 8.59 29.93 -26.60
N ASP A 248 8.60 30.92 -25.71
CA ASP A 248 9.81 31.62 -25.24
C ASP A 248 10.83 30.65 -24.62
N GLN A 249 10.36 29.55 -24.03
CA GLN A 249 11.18 28.47 -23.46
C GLN A 249 11.69 27.46 -24.50
N SER A 250 11.33 27.56 -25.78
CA SER A 250 11.86 26.66 -26.82
C SER A 250 13.36 26.89 -27.01
N ASP A 251 13.80 28.15 -26.99
CA ASP A 251 15.20 28.58 -27.19
C ASP A 251 16.01 28.65 -25.88
N ALA A 252 15.63 27.91 -24.85
CA ALA A 252 16.21 27.97 -23.49
C ALA A 252 17.65 27.41 -23.33
N GLY A 253 18.43 27.31 -24.41
CA GLY A 253 19.82 26.90 -24.40
C GLY A 253 20.02 25.42 -24.05
N ASP A 254 20.79 25.14 -22.99
CA ASP A 254 21.20 23.79 -22.56
C ASP A 254 20.05 22.93 -21.95
N GLU A 255 18.79 23.32 -22.17
CA GLU A 255 17.61 22.56 -21.75
C GLU A 255 17.12 21.61 -22.87
N SER A 256 16.59 20.43 -22.52
CA SER A 256 15.82 19.63 -23.47
C SER A 256 14.45 20.28 -23.70
N THR A 257 14.21 20.80 -24.90
CA THR A 257 12.97 21.49 -25.31
C THR A 257 12.44 20.92 -26.64
N VAL A 258 11.23 21.32 -27.03
CA VAL A 258 10.74 21.15 -28.41
C VAL A 258 10.12 22.45 -28.89
N ASN A 259 10.24 22.75 -30.18
CA ASN A 259 9.76 24.03 -30.73
C ASN A 259 8.23 24.08 -30.72
N VAL A 260 7.69 25.00 -29.93
CA VAL A 260 6.24 25.26 -29.84
C VAL A 260 5.96 26.74 -30.10
N TYR A 261 4.83 27.05 -30.74
CA TYR A 261 4.46 28.42 -31.11
C TYR A 261 3.18 28.84 -30.38
N ALA A 262 3.14 30.04 -29.81
CA ALA A 262 1.99 30.48 -29.03
C ALA A 262 0.73 30.59 -29.91
N GLY A 263 -0.40 30.16 -29.36
CA GLY A 263 -1.67 30.14 -30.09
C GLY A 263 -1.98 28.83 -30.80
N ASP A 264 -0.97 28.02 -31.16
CA ASP A 264 -1.18 26.65 -31.67
C ASP A 264 -1.72 25.70 -30.56
N SER A 265 -2.05 24.46 -30.90
CA SER A 265 -2.58 23.48 -29.93
C SER A 265 -2.20 22.02 -30.22
N ILE A 266 -1.48 21.42 -29.28
CA ILE A 266 -1.12 19.99 -29.26
C ILE A 266 -2.17 19.15 -28.54
N SER A 267 -2.22 17.84 -28.79
CA SER A 267 -3.10 16.94 -28.01
C SER A 267 -2.47 16.61 -26.64
N GLN A 268 -3.27 16.20 -25.65
CA GLN A 268 -2.74 15.69 -24.38
C GLN A 268 -1.77 14.52 -24.62
N ARG A 269 -2.09 13.61 -25.54
CA ARG A 269 -1.23 12.49 -25.92
C ARG A 269 0.08 12.96 -26.55
N GLU A 270 0.07 14.04 -27.33
CA GLU A 270 1.27 14.64 -27.89
C GLU A 270 2.13 15.35 -26.83
N ALA A 271 1.51 16.08 -25.90
CA ALA A 271 2.22 16.68 -24.78
C ALA A 271 2.92 15.61 -23.91
N LEU A 272 2.27 14.46 -23.69
CA LEU A 272 2.87 13.31 -23.03
C LEU A 272 4.06 12.72 -23.82
N LYS A 273 3.98 12.65 -25.17
CA LYS A 273 5.11 12.22 -26.01
C LYS A 273 6.29 13.19 -25.90
N ALA A 274 6.06 14.50 -25.97
CA ALA A 274 7.11 15.50 -25.82
C ALA A 274 7.80 15.40 -24.44
N VAL A 275 7.03 15.22 -23.37
CA VAL A 275 7.55 15.10 -22.00
C VAL A 275 8.32 13.79 -21.75
N LEU A 276 7.85 12.66 -22.28
CA LEU A 276 8.47 11.35 -22.02
C LEU A 276 9.57 10.98 -23.01
N ILE A 277 9.42 11.34 -24.30
CA ILE A 277 10.34 10.95 -25.39
C ILE A 277 11.39 12.03 -25.62
N ALA A 278 10.99 13.22 -26.08
CA ALA A 278 11.89 14.35 -26.32
C ALA A 278 12.45 14.96 -25.02
N SER A 279 11.85 14.62 -23.87
CA SER A 279 12.22 15.15 -22.55
C SER A 279 11.95 16.65 -22.37
N ALA A 280 10.97 17.20 -23.09
CA ALA A 280 10.71 18.64 -23.22
C ALA A 280 10.34 19.33 -21.88
N ASN A 281 11.20 20.25 -21.43
CA ASN A 281 11.02 21.06 -20.23
C ASN A 281 9.92 22.12 -20.41
N ASN A 282 9.86 22.78 -21.56
CA ASN A 282 8.83 23.78 -21.88
C ASN A 282 7.42 23.15 -21.92
N VAL A 283 7.27 21.96 -22.48
CA VAL A 283 5.98 21.23 -22.48
C VAL A 283 5.60 20.69 -21.09
N ALA A 284 6.57 20.27 -20.27
CA ALA A 284 6.31 19.89 -18.88
C ALA A 284 5.79 21.08 -18.06
N ARG A 285 6.36 22.28 -18.27
CA ARG A 285 5.91 23.54 -17.67
C ARG A 285 4.55 24.00 -18.22
N LEU A 286 4.31 23.85 -19.52
CA LEU A 286 3.00 24.08 -20.15
C LEU A 286 1.89 23.21 -19.54
N LEU A 287 2.14 21.90 -19.40
CA LEU A 287 1.20 20.96 -18.77
C LEU A 287 0.88 21.36 -17.32
N ALA A 288 1.89 21.78 -16.57
CA ALA A 288 1.72 22.25 -15.20
C ALA A 288 0.81 23.51 -15.11
N ARG A 289 0.99 24.48 -16.02
CA ARG A 289 0.12 25.67 -16.11
C ARG A 289 -1.28 25.32 -16.61
N TRP A 290 -1.43 24.35 -17.51
CA TRP A 290 -2.72 23.90 -18.04
C TRP A 290 -3.58 23.18 -16.98
N ASP A 291 -2.98 22.28 -16.19
CA ASP A 291 -3.69 21.44 -15.20
C ASP A 291 -3.95 22.14 -13.84
N ALA A 292 -3.05 23.03 -13.42
CA ALA A 292 -3.11 23.67 -12.09
C ALA A 292 -3.13 25.21 -12.13
N GLY A 293 -3.20 25.83 -13.31
CA GLY A 293 -3.16 27.28 -13.52
C GLY A 293 -1.80 27.93 -13.27
N SER A 294 -0.87 27.25 -12.58
CA SER A 294 0.51 27.70 -12.37
C SER A 294 1.44 26.53 -12.06
N GLU A 295 2.73 26.68 -12.38
CA GLU A 295 3.76 25.67 -12.07
C GLU A 295 3.89 25.44 -10.56
N LYS A 296 3.73 26.47 -9.73
CA LYS A 296 3.75 26.34 -8.27
C LYS A 296 2.62 25.43 -7.76
N ALA A 297 1.38 25.67 -8.18
CA ALA A 297 0.24 24.84 -7.79
C ALA A 297 0.38 23.40 -8.30
N PHE A 298 1.00 23.21 -9.47
CA PHE A 298 1.30 21.87 -9.97
C PHE A 298 2.38 21.15 -9.14
N VAL A 299 3.44 21.85 -8.72
CA VAL A 299 4.46 21.30 -7.81
C VAL A 299 3.85 20.91 -6.46
N GLU A 300 2.85 21.66 -5.97
CA GLU A 300 2.06 21.26 -4.80
C GLU A 300 1.30 19.94 -5.07
N LYS A 301 0.63 19.77 -6.23
CA LYS A 301 0.02 18.49 -6.65
C LYS A 301 1.05 17.35 -6.74
N MET A 302 2.25 17.58 -7.29
CA MET A 302 3.31 16.58 -7.43
C MET A 302 3.78 16.07 -6.07
N ASN A 303 3.97 16.98 -5.09
CA ASN A 303 4.36 16.60 -3.73
C ASN A 303 3.21 15.92 -2.96
N THR A 304 1.95 16.30 -3.19
CA THR A 304 0.79 15.54 -2.69
C THR A 304 0.79 14.12 -3.27
N ALA A 305 0.94 13.97 -4.58
CA ALA A 305 1.00 12.66 -5.24
C ALA A 305 2.19 11.80 -4.74
N ALA A 306 3.35 12.40 -4.47
CA ALA A 306 4.49 11.73 -3.86
C ALA A 306 4.11 11.16 -2.47
N LYS A 307 3.46 11.98 -1.63
CA LYS A 307 2.98 11.55 -0.31
C LYS A 307 1.94 10.43 -0.41
N ASP A 308 0.98 10.53 -1.33
CA ASP A 308 -0.06 9.51 -1.56
C ASP A 308 0.54 8.16 -1.99
N LEU A 309 1.65 8.19 -2.73
CA LEU A 309 2.43 7.01 -3.14
C LEU A 309 3.43 6.52 -2.09
N GLY A 310 3.51 7.16 -0.92
CA GLY A 310 4.46 6.82 0.15
C GLY A 310 5.92 7.10 -0.24
N MET A 311 6.17 8.08 -1.11
CA MET A 311 7.50 8.52 -1.54
C MET A 311 8.09 9.52 -0.53
N THR A 312 8.42 9.02 0.66
CA THR A 312 8.82 9.84 1.82
C THR A 312 10.17 10.53 1.70
N ASN A 313 10.99 10.17 0.71
CA ASN A 313 12.32 10.72 0.47
C ASN A 313 12.38 11.52 -0.84
N THR A 314 11.23 12.07 -1.26
CA THR A 314 11.06 12.79 -2.52
C THR A 314 10.51 14.19 -2.29
N THR A 315 11.11 15.18 -2.95
CA THR A 315 10.64 16.56 -2.99
C THR A 315 10.75 17.06 -4.43
N TYR A 316 9.64 17.51 -5.00
CA TYR A 316 9.61 18.20 -6.29
C TYR A 316 9.65 19.72 -6.07
N THR A 317 10.47 20.44 -6.84
CA THR A 317 10.49 21.92 -6.84
C THR A 317 10.22 22.52 -8.22
N ASP A 318 10.13 21.69 -9.26
CA ASP A 318 9.73 22.08 -10.62
C ASP A 318 9.12 20.88 -11.38
N PRO A 319 8.30 21.10 -12.43
CA PRO A 319 7.63 20.03 -13.18
C PRO A 319 8.54 19.29 -14.18
N SER A 320 9.79 19.71 -14.35
CA SER A 320 10.73 19.13 -15.32
C SER A 320 11.88 18.34 -14.68
N GLY A 321 12.20 18.61 -13.41
CA GLY A 321 13.37 18.12 -12.69
C GLY A 321 14.66 18.90 -12.99
N LEU A 322 14.57 20.05 -13.65
CA LEU A 322 15.73 20.88 -13.99
C LEU A 322 16.39 21.46 -12.73
N ASN A 323 15.59 21.80 -11.71
CA ASN A 323 16.12 22.31 -10.45
C ASN A 323 16.84 21.17 -9.71
N ASN A 324 18.07 21.43 -9.27
CA ASN A 324 18.84 20.48 -8.45
C ASN A 324 18.19 20.19 -7.07
N THR A 325 17.19 20.97 -6.67
CA THR A 325 16.36 20.74 -5.48
C THR A 325 15.16 19.82 -5.73
N THR A 326 14.87 19.44 -6.98
CA THR A 326 13.97 18.32 -7.29
C THR A 326 14.74 17.01 -7.06
N VAL A 327 14.46 16.35 -5.93
CA VAL A 327 15.22 15.22 -5.39
C VAL A 327 14.34 14.00 -5.06
N SER A 328 14.90 12.80 -5.16
CA SER A 328 14.25 11.51 -4.84
C SER A 328 15.29 10.42 -4.57
N THR A 329 14.83 9.21 -4.25
CA THR A 329 15.62 7.97 -4.19
C THR A 329 15.22 6.99 -5.29
N ALA A 330 16.04 5.96 -5.54
CA ALA A 330 15.70 4.89 -6.49
C ALA A 330 14.42 4.14 -6.07
N VAL A 331 14.29 3.81 -4.77
CA VAL A 331 13.11 3.12 -4.23
C VAL A 331 11.82 3.93 -4.45
N ASP A 332 11.86 5.26 -4.26
CA ASP A 332 10.68 6.10 -4.48
C ASP A 332 10.33 6.22 -5.96
N GLN A 333 11.33 6.31 -6.86
CA GLN A 333 11.07 6.29 -8.30
C GLN A 333 10.47 4.97 -8.79
N VAL A 334 10.81 3.82 -8.18
CA VAL A 334 10.15 2.53 -8.48
C VAL A 334 8.69 2.51 -8.04
N LYS A 335 8.33 3.10 -6.89
CA LYS A 335 6.92 3.25 -6.47
C LYS A 335 6.12 4.05 -7.50
N LEU A 336 6.66 5.19 -7.93
CA LEU A 336 6.07 6.05 -8.95
C LEU A 336 5.93 5.32 -10.29
N ALA A 337 6.98 4.64 -10.76
CA ALA A 337 6.94 3.89 -12.00
C ALA A 337 5.88 2.77 -11.97
N LYS A 338 5.78 2.01 -10.87
CA LYS A 338 4.73 1.00 -10.68
C LYS A 338 3.32 1.58 -10.67
N ALA A 339 3.14 2.83 -10.23
CA ALA A 339 1.86 3.54 -10.29
C ALA A 339 1.55 4.06 -11.71
N ALA A 340 2.49 4.73 -12.36
CA ALA A 340 2.34 5.27 -13.72
C ALA A 340 2.07 4.17 -14.76
N MET A 341 2.77 3.02 -14.65
CA MET A 341 2.60 1.86 -15.53
C MET A 341 1.23 1.17 -15.39
N LYS A 342 0.35 1.58 -14.46
CA LYS A 342 -1.06 1.15 -14.45
C LYS A 342 -1.87 1.79 -15.58
N SER A 343 -1.49 2.99 -16.05
CA SER A 343 -2.17 3.69 -17.14
C SER A 343 -1.80 3.07 -18.51
N PRO A 344 -2.77 2.61 -19.32
CA PRO A 344 -2.49 2.13 -20.67
C PRO A 344 -1.83 3.20 -21.55
N ALA A 345 -2.32 4.44 -21.50
CA ALA A 345 -1.77 5.55 -22.29
C ALA A 345 -0.33 5.90 -21.87
N PHE A 346 0.02 5.81 -20.58
CA PHE A 346 1.40 5.98 -20.13
C PHE A 346 2.33 4.92 -20.74
N ARG A 347 1.93 3.64 -20.67
CA ARG A 347 2.70 2.52 -21.23
C ARG A 347 2.88 2.64 -22.74
N GLU A 348 1.85 3.04 -23.46
CA GLU A 348 1.92 3.24 -24.92
C GLU A 348 2.91 4.34 -25.30
N VAL A 349 2.92 5.46 -24.58
CA VAL A 349 3.84 6.56 -24.87
C VAL A 349 5.26 6.18 -24.43
N ALA A 350 5.47 5.66 -23.22
CA ALA A 350 6.80 5.31 -22.71
C ALA A 350 7.54 4.24 -23.55
N ALA A 351 6.80 3.40 -24.27
CA ALA A 351 7.34 2.38 -25.16
C ALA A 351 7.67 2.86 -26.59
N MET A 352 7.46 4.14 -26.91
CA MET A 352 7.80 4.69 -28.24
C MET A 352 9.31 4.88 -28.38
N MET A 353 9.89 4.43 -29.50
CA MET A 353 11.29 4.68 -29.85
C MET A 353 11.52 6.10 -30.41
N SER A 354 10.48 6.69 -31.00
CA SER A 354 10.44 8.10 -31.44
C SER A 354 8.99 8.55 -31.63
N TYR A 355 8.76 9.85 -31.83
CA TYR A 355 7.49 10.38 -32.32
C TYR A 355 7.71 11.56 -33.27
N ASN A 356 6.72 11.85 -34.12
CA ASN A 356 6.66 13.10 -34.88
C ASN A 356 5.75 14.08 -34.15
N ASP A 357 6.19 15.33 -33.97
CA ASP A 357 5.34 16.41 -33.45
C ASP A 357 4.37 16.97 -34.50
N TYR A 358 3.50 17.89 -34.07
CA TYR A 358 2.52 18.60 -34.89
C TYR A 358 3.11 19.49 -36.00
N LYS A 359 4.44 19.73 -36.01
CA LYS A 359 5.16 20.36 -37.14
C LYS A 359 5.84 19.33 -38.04
N GLY A 360 5.78 18.04 -37.69
CA GLY A 360 6.34 16.92 -38.45
C GLY A 360 7.81 16.61 -38.13
N VAL A 361 8.40 17.23 -37.10
CA VAL A 361 9.78 16.96 -36.69
C VAL A 361 9.81 15.65 -35.90
N ASN A 362 10.75 14.75 -36.22
CA ASN A 362 10.94 13.50 -35.49
C ASN A 362 11.83 13.71 -34.27
N HIS A 363 11.38 13.22 -33.11
CA HIS A 363 12.10 13.23 -31.85
C HIS A 363 12.36 11.80 -31.38
N GLY A 364 13.62 11.41 -31.32
CA GLY A 364 14.05 10.11 -30.80
C GLY A 364 13.89 10.00 -29.28
N ASN A 365 13.74 8.76 -28.78
CA ASN A 365 13.75 8.49 -27.35
C ASN A 365 15.19 8.46 -26.82
N TRP A 366 15.49 9.31 -25.83
CA TRP A 366 16.75 9.33 -25.11
C TRP A 366 17.06 8.02 -24.35
N ASN A 367 16.05 7.19 -24.05
CA ASN A 367 16.25 5.84 -23.56
C ASN A 367 16.48 4.89 -24.73
N HIS A 368 17.73 4.75 -25.17
CA HIS A 368 18.12 3.90 -26.30
C HIS A 368 17.95 2.39 -26.04
N LEU A 369 17.61 1.97 -24.82
CA LEU A 369 17.23 0.59 -24.54
C LEU A 369 15.82 0.25 -25.05
N VAL A 370 14.93 1.24 -25.24
CA VAL A 370 13.52 0.99 -25.64
C VAL A 370 13.46 0.27 -26.99
N GLY A 371 12.75 -0.86 -27.04
CA GLY A 371 12.69 -1.73 -28.21
C GLY A 371 13.72 -2.87 -28.20
N HIS A 372 14.72 -2.82 -27.32
CA HIS A 372 15.75 -3.84 -27.12
C HIS A 372 15.51 -4.58 -25.80
N ASN A 373 15.92 -5.86 -25.69
CA ASN A 373 15.82 -6.69 -24.48
C ASN A 373 14.43 -6.67 -23.78
N GLY A 374 13.34 -6.46 -24.51
CA GLY A 374 11.99 -6.32 -23.93
C GLY A 374 11.75 -5.04 -23.13
N VAL A 375 12.64 -4.04 -23.20
CA VAL A 375 12.50 -2.73 -22.54
C VAL A 375 11.41 -1.90 -23.24
N VAL A 376 10.51 -1.35 -22.43
CA VAL A 376 9.29 -0.64 -22.82
C VAL A 376 9.17 0.74 -22.15
N GLY A 377 10.28 1.28 -21.66
CA GLY A 377 10.32 2.58 -21.00
C GLY A 377 11.44 2.68 -19.95
N ILE A 378 11.47 3.75 -19.14
CA ILE A 378 10.46 4.81 -19.04
C ILE A 378 11.07 6.18 -19.32
N LYS A 379 12.07 6.62 -18.54
CA LYS A 379 12.61 7.97 -18.66
C LYS A 379 14.04 8.10 -18.15
N THR A 380 14.88 8.72 -18.97
CA THR A 380 16.25 9.16 -18.65
C THR A 380 16.28 10.53 -17.96
N GLY A 381 17.34 10.84 -17.23
CA GLY A 381 17.61 12.16 -16.70
C GLY A 381 19.09 12.41 -16.43
N THR A 382 19.60 13.53 -16.96
CA THR A 382 20.98 13.97 -16.71
C THR A 382 21.04 15.47 -16.49
N THR A 383 21.83 15.88 -15.49
CA THR A 383 22.42 17.22 -15.32
C THR A 383 23.76 17.05 -14.60
N THR A 384 24.62 18.06 -14.59
CA THR A 384 25.90 18.05 -13.84
C THR A 384 25.72 17.72 -12.36
N SER A 385 24.57 18.08 -11.75
CA SER A 385 24.30 17.81 -10.33
C SER A 385 23.61 16.46 -10.07
N ALA A 386 22.83 15.96 -11.04
CA ALA A 386 22.09 14.70 -10.96
C ALA A 386 22.89 13.49 -11.45
N LEU A 387 23.93 13.71 -12.26
CA LEU A 387 24.66 12.68 -13.01
C LEU A 387 23.70 11.82 -13.86
N GLY A 388 23.98 10.53 -14.07
CA GLY A 388 23.19 9.63 -14.91
C GLY A 388 22.00 9.04 -14.15
N ASN A 389 20.80 9.13 -14.72
CA ASN A 389 19.58 8.56 -14.13
C ASN A 389 18.73 7.89 -15.20
N LEU A 390 18.20 6.70 -14.88
CA LEU A 390 17.19 6.00 -15.68
C LEU A 390 16.14 5.38 -14.75
N VAL A 391 14.88 5.68 -15.01
CA VAL A 391 13.74 4.90 -14.54
C VAL A 391 13.28 4.02 -15.70
N PHE A 392 13.21 2.71 -15.49
CA PHE A 392 12.96 1.74 -16.55
C PHE A 392 11.80 0.79 -16.28
N ALA A 393 11.25 0.25 -17.36
CA ALA A 393 10.38 -0.91 -17.32
C ALA A 393 10.73 -1.86 -18.47
N ALA A 394 10.79 -3.15 -18.17
CA ALA A 394 11.06 -4.22 -19.13
C ALA A 394 10.04 -5.35 -18.98
N LYS A 395 9.82 -6.10 -20.06
CA LYS A 395 8.94 -7.27 -20.09
C LYS A 395 9.76 -8.55 -20.16
N LYS A 396 9.26 -9.60 -19.52
CA LYS A 396 9.73 -10.99 -19.68
C LYS A 396 8.53 -11.90 -19.88
N GLU A 397 8.54 -12.69 -20.96
CA GLU A 397 7.67 -13.85 -21.07
C GLU A 397 8.27 -15.01 -20.26
N VAL A 398 7.50 -15.53 -19.30
CA VAL A 398 7.93 -16.63 -18.43
C VAL A 398 6.71 -17.43 -17.97
N GLY A 399 6.75 -18.76 -18.11
CA GLY A 399 5.64 -19.64 -17.74
C GLY A 399 4.37 -19.50 -18.59
N GLY A 400 4.39 -18.71 -19.67
CA GLY A 400 3.21 -18.34 -20.46
C GLY A 400 2.55 -17.02 -20.03
N GLU A 401 3.23 -16.22 -19.19
CA GLU A 401 2.76 -14.92 -18.72
C GLU A 401 3.81 -13.81 -18.97
N THR A 402 3.35 -12.65 -19.42
CA THR A 402 4.16 -11.43 -19.48
C THR A 402 4.32 -10.84 -18.08
N ARG A 403 5.54 -10.79 -17.54
CA ARG A 403 5.86 -10.08 -16.29
C ARG A 403 6.56 -8.77 -16.57
N THR A 404 6.20 -7.72 -15.83
CA THR A 404 6.82 -6.38 -15.94
C THR A 404 7.83 -6.20 -14.83
N ILE A 405 9.10 -6.11 -15.19
CA ILE A 405 10.20 -5.68 -14.33
C ILE A 405 10.20 -4.14 -14.34
N VAL A 406 10.33 -3.53 -13.17
CA VAL A 406 10.39 -2.08 -12.99
C VAL A 406 11.59 -1.76 -12.10
N GLY A 407 12.39 -0.79 -12.51
CA GLY A 407 13.57 -0.40 -11.75
C GLY A 407 13.92 1.07 -11.92
N ALA A 408 14.82 1.53 -11.06
CA ALA A 408 15.42 2.85 -11.16
C ALA A 408 16.90 2.73 -10.79
N VAL A 409 17.74 3.38 -11.59
CA VAL A 409 19.17 3.61 -11.34
C VAL A 409 19.37 5.11 -11.36
N VAL A 410 19.91 5.67 -10.29
CA VAL A 410 20.09 7.12 -10.13
C VAL A 410 21.52 7.47 -9.72
N ARG A 411 21.97 8.65 -10.13
CA ARG A 411 23.28 9.23 -9.80
C ARG A 411 24.49 8.38 -10.23
N GLN A 412 24.46 7.81 -11.43
CA GLN A 412 25.64 7.14 -12.01
C GLN A 412 26.67 8.16 -12.50
N PRO A 413 27.95 8.07 -12.09
CA PRO A 413 29.01 8.91 -12.63
C PRO A 413 29.34 8.51 -14.07
N ASP A 414 30.06 9.37 -14.79
CA ASP A 414 30.66 8.99 -16.06
C ASP A 414 31.77 7.95 -15.81
N VAL A 415 31.78 6.88 -16.60
CA VAL A 415 32.79 5.81 -16.57
C VAL A 415 33.63 5.74 -17.86
N GLY A 416 33.55 6.78 -18.70
CA GLY A 416 34.36 6.94 -19.93
C GLY A 416 33.57 6.89 -21.24
N GLY A 417 32.25 6.69 -21.18
CA GLY A 417 31.35 6.72 -22.33
C GLY A 417 30.38 7.90 -22.34
N GLY A 418 30.20 8.58 -21.20
CA GLY A 418 29.19 9.61 -21.00
C GLY A 418 28.30 9.31 -19.80
N ILE A 419 27.87 10.39 -19.13
CA ILE A 419 27.03 10.34 -17.92
C ILE A 419 25.71 9.58 -18.14
N LEU A 420 25.08 9.71 -19.31
CA LEU A 420 23.81 9.03 -19.61
C LEU A 420 24.01 7.53 -19.85
N ASP A 421 25.02 7.17 -20.65
CA ASP A 421 25.29 5.79 -21.05
C ASP A 421 25.63 4.93 -19.83
N ALA A 422 26.39 5.47 -18.86
CA ALA A 422 26.64 4.82 -17.58
C ALA A 422 25.35 4.41 -16.82
N ALA A 423 24.26 5.18 -16.95
CA ALA A 423 22.96 4.84 -16.36
C ALA A 423 22.13 3.89 -17.22
N LEU A 424 22.33 3.88 -18.54
CA LEU A 424 21.72 2.91 -19.45
C LEU A 424 22.36 1.52 -19.25
N ASP A 425 23.69 1.42 -19.26
CA ASP A 425 24.44 0.16 -19.12
C ASP A 425 24.14 -0.53 -17.79
N ALA A 426 24.26 0.21 -16.67
CA ALA A 426 23.91 -0.30 -15.34
C ALA A 426 22.44 -0.73 -15.22
N SER A 427 21.54 -0.13 -16.01
CA SER A 427 20.14 -0.55 -16.05
C SER A 427 19.92 -1.79 -16.91
N ASP A 428 20.60 -1.91 -18.07
CA ASP A 428 20.51 -3.09 -18.93
C ASP A 428 21.03 -4.35 -18.21
N GLU A 429 22.11 -4.22 -17.43
CA GLU A 429 22.63 -5.31 -16.60
C GLU A 429 21.61 -5.78 -15.54
N LEU A 430 20.99 -4.84 -14.81
CA LEU A 430 19.91 -5.15 -13.85
C LEU A 430 18.67 -5.77 -14.53
N ILE A 431 18.30 -5.29 -15.72
CA ILE A 431 17.18 -5.81 -16.51
C ILE A 431 17.44 -7.27 -16.89
N ARG A 432 18.61 -7.56 -17.48
CA ARG A 432 19.00 -8.93 -17.86
C ARG A 432 19.05 -9.86 -16.66
N ALA A 433 19.71 -9.44 -15.58
CA ALA A 433 19.80 -10.24 -14.36
C ALA A 433 18.43 -10.60 -13.78
N ALA A 434 17.48 -9.66 -13.74
CA ALA A 434 16.09 -9.96 -13.35
C ALA A 434 15.37 -10.85 -14.35
N GLN A 435 15.57 -10.64 -15.66
CA GLN A 435 14.99 -11.47 -16.72
C GLN A 435 15.46 -12.91 -16.67
N ASP A 436 16.71 -13.17 -16.32
CA ASP A 436 17.29 -14.52 -16.25
C ASP A 436 17.00 -15.21 -14.92
N THR A 437 16.81 -14.43 -13.86
CA THR A 437 16.43 -14.89 -12.51
C THR A 437 14.95 -15.31 -12.41
N LEU A 438 14.07 -14.77 -13.27
CA LEU A 438 12.64 -15.10 -13.26
C LEU A 438 12.36 -16.49 -13.84
N GLN A 439 11.86 -17.39 -12.99
CA GLN A 439 11.46 -18.75 -13.32
C GLN A 439 9.98 -19.00 -13.03
N SER A 440 9.38 -19.98 -13.72
CA SER A 440 8.02 -20.45 -13.46
C SER A 440 8.05 -21.83 -12.80
N SER A 441 7.46 -21.93 -11.61
CA SER A 441 7.41 -23.16 -10.83
C SER A 441 5.95 -23.57 -10.56
N THR A 442 5.68 -24.88 -10.60
CA THR A 442 4.39 -25.42 -10.14
C THR A 442 4.39 -25.44 -8.61
N ILE A 443 3.68 -24.51 -7.99
CA ILE A 443 3.66 -24.34 -6.53
C ILE A 443 2.64 -25.25 -5.85
N LEU A 444 1.55 -25.61 -6.55
CA LEU A 444 0.54 -26.56 -6.10
C LEU A 444 0.11 -27.42 -7.29
N LYS A 445 -0.13 -28.71 -7.06
CA LYS A 445 -0.62 -29.63 -8.09
C LYS A 445 -2.14 -29.71 -8.05
N LYS A 446 -2.76 -30.07 -9.17
CA LYS A 446 -4.18 -30.45 -9.21
C LYS A 446 -4.45 -31.53 -8.17
N GLY A 447 -5.49 -31.34 -7.35
CA GLY A 447 -5.85 -32.26 -6.27
C GLY A 447 -5.08 -32.08 -4.96
N SER A 448 -4.08 -31.18 -4.89
CA SER A 448 -3.52 -30.75 -3.60
C SER A 448 -4.62 -30.12 -2.75
N VAL A 449 -4.74 -30.57 -1.49
CA VAL A 449 -5.64 -29.97 -0.49
C VAL A 449 -5.06 -28.62 -0.09
N VAL A 450 -5.89 -27.58 -0.12
CA VAL A 450 -5.51 -26.17 0.06
C VAL A 450 -6.24 -25.50 1.23
N GLY A 451 -7.35 -26.06 1.67
CA GLY A 451 -8.16 -25.57 2.79
C GLY A 451 -9.31 -26.54 3.08
N TYR A 452 -10.24 -26.12 3.92
CA TYR A 452 -11.41 -26.88 4.34
C TYR A 452 -12.62 -25.95 4.41
N VAL A 453 -13.80 -26.42 4.01
CA VAL A 453 -15.05 -25.78 4.44
C VAL A 453 -15.37 -26.33 5.82
N ASP A 454 -15.40 -25.45 6.83
CA ASP A 454 -15.87 -25.73 8.17
C ASP A 454 -17.37 -25.42 8.24
N ASP A 455 -18.17 -26.35 8.75
CA ASP A 455 -19.64 -26.20 8.88
C ASP A 455 -20.07 -25.42 10.14
N GLY A 456 -19.11 -24.99 10.96
CA GLY A 456 -19.33 -24.29 12.23
C GLY A 456 -19.86 -25.19 13.35
N LEU A 457 -19.95 -26.50 13.13
CA LEU A 457 -20.30 -27.54 14.09
C LEU A 457 -19.18 -28.59 14.26
N GLY A 458 -18.05 -28.42 13.56
CA GLY A 458 -16.84 -29.23 13.67
C GLY A 458 -16.62 -30.20 12.49
N GLY A 459 -17.53 -30.25 11.52
CA GLY A 459 -17.33 -30.95 10.27
C GLY A 459 -16.46 -30.12 9.32
N ARG A 460 -15.49 -30.80 8.67
CA ARG A 460 -14.50 -30.15 7.79
C ARG A 460 -14.39 -30.90 6.47
N THR A 461 -14.89 -30.31 5.39
CA THR A 461 -14.82 -30.89 4.03
C THR A 461 -13.58 -30.36 3.30
N PRO A 462 -12.65 -31.22 2.83
CA PRO A 462 -11.42 -30.75 2.18
C PRO A 462 -11.69 -30.01 0.86
N VAL A 463 -10.93 -28.94 0.63
CA VAL A 463 -10.95 -28.13 -0.59
C VAL A 463 -9.64 -28.34 -1.34
N VAL A 464 -9.71 -28.54 -2.65
CA VAL A 464 -8.56 -28.86 -3.52
C VAL A 464 -8.40 -27.88 -4.69
N ALA A 465 -7.16 -27.72 -5.15
CA ALA A 465 -6.86 -27.02 -6.39
C ALA A 465 -7.38 -27.79 -7.62
N THR A 466 -8.19 -27.14 -8.45
CA THR A 466 -8.83 -27.78 -9.63
C THR A 466 -7.88 -28.02 -10.81
N LYS A 467 -6.76 -27.30 -10.85
CA LYS A 467 -5.69 -27.36 -11.84
C LYS A 467 -4.34 -27.13 -11.17
N ASP A 468 -3.25 -27.47 -11.87
CA ASP A 468 -1.90 -27.09 -11.44
C ASP A 468 -1.80 -25.57 -11.33
N VAL A 469 -1.27 -25.10 -10.20
CA VAL A 469 -1.00 -23.69 -9.93
C VAL A 469 0.47 -23.45 -10.23
N LYS A 470 0.73 -22.74 -11.34
CA LYS A 470 2.05 -22.20 -11.62
C LYS A 470 2.13 -20.78 -11.09
N ALA A 471 3.28 -20.41 -10.56
CA ALA A 471 3.61 -19.05 -10.20
C ALA A 471 4.98 -18.69 -10.79
N VAL A 472 5.16 -17.41 -11.08
CA VAL A 472 6.45 -16.85 -11.48
C VAL A 472 7.14 -16.27 -10.24
N GLY A 473 8.44 -16.48 -10.11
CA GLY A 473 9.24 -16.00 -8.99
C GLY A 473 10.72 -16.31 -9.19
N TRP A 474 11.47 -16.36 -8.10
CA TRP A 474 12.90 -16.65 -8.07
C TRP A 474 13.29 -17.35 -6.76
N GLY A 475 14.45 -18.01 -6.72
CA GLY A 475 14.89 -18.76 -5.54
C GLY A 475 14.86 -17.93 -4.25
N GLY A 476 14.34 -18.51 -3.16
CA GLY A 476 14.21 -17.86 -1.87
C GLY A 476 13.18 -16.72 -1.80
N LEU A 477 12.37 -16.50 -2.84
CA LEU A 477 11.17 -15.66 -2.74
C LEU A 477 10.07 -16.41 -1.99
N THR A 478 9.46 -15.75 -0.99
CA THR A 478 8.23 -16.23 -0.34
C THR A 478 7.04 -15.43 -0.84
N VAL A 479 6.08 -16.08 -1.49
CA VAL A 479 4.81 -15.47 -1.94
C VAL A 479 3.67 -15.85 -1.01
N LYS A 480 2.76 -14.92 -0.73
CA LYS A 480 1.56 -15.19 0.09
C LYS A 480 0.50 -15.91 -0.75
N LEU A 481 -0.25 -16.80 -0.10
CA LEU A 481 -1.45 -17.46 -0.61
C LEU A 481 -2.66 -16.86 0.11
N THR A 482 -3.67 -16.44 -0.64
CA THR A 482 -4.90 -15.82 -0.12
C THR A 482 -6.11 -16.46 -0.78
N PHE A 483 -7.22 -16.61 -0.04
CA PHE A 483 -8.42 -17.29 -0.54
C PHE A 483 -9.61 -16.35 -0.47
N ASP A 484 -10.22 -16.12 -1.63
CA ASP A 484 -11.50 -15.44 -1.76
C ASP A 484 -12.58 -16.54 -1.77
N ALA A 485 -13.35 -16.69 -0.69
CA ALA A 485 -14.46 -17.64 -0.63
C ALA A 485 -15.63 -17.13 -1.50
N ASP A 486 -16.30 -18.04 -2.21
CA ASP A 486 -17.61 -17.74 -2.81
C ASP A 486 -18.73 -17.94 -1.75
N GLU A 487 -19.99 -17.74 -2.11
CA GLU A 487 -21.12 -18.06 -1.24
C GLU A 487 -21.21 -19.58 -1.01
N LEU A 488 -20.99 -20.01 0.24
CA LEU A 488 -20.90 -21.43 0.61
C LEU A 488 -22.27 -22.00 1.00
N PRO A 489 -22.83 -22.97 0.26
CA PRO A 489 -24.05 -23.68 0.67
C PRO A 489 -23.74 -24.66 1.81
N HIS A 490 -24.73 -24.97 2.65
CA HIS A 490 -24.58 -26.00 3.70
C HIS A 490 -24.49 -27.45 3.16
N ALA A 491 -24.79 -27.66 1.87
CA ALA A 491 -24.63 -28.94 1.20
C ALA A 491 -24.22 -28.74 -0.26
N ALA A 492 -23.23 -29.50 -0.74
CA ALA A 492 -22.73 -29.43 -2.11
C ALA A 492 -22.02 -30.73 -2.51
N LYS A 493 -21.95 -31.01 -3.81
CA LYS A 493 -21.26 -32.20 -4.33
C LYS A 493 -19.75 -31.99 -4.46
N ALA A 494 -18.99 -33.06 -4.35
CA ALA A 494 -17.59 -33.10 -4.75
C ALA A 494 -17.39 -32.47 -6.14
N GLY A 495 -16.37 -31.61 -6.28
CA GLY A 495 -16.12 -30.82 -7.49
C GLY A 495 -16.85 -29.47 -7.56
N THR A 496 -17.74 -29.13 -6.63
CA THR A 496 -18.37 -27.80 -6.56
C THR A 496 -17.31 -26.73 -6.25
N LYS A 497 -17.26 -25.65 -7.04
CA LYS A 497 -16.40 -24.48 -6.78
C LYS A 497 -16.87 -23.78 -5.50
N VAL A 498 -15.93 -23.50 -4.59
CA VAL A 498 -16.18 -22.89 -3.28
C VAL A 498 -15.33 -21.63 -3.04
N GLY A 499 -14.48 -21.28 -3.97
CA GLY A 499 -13.71 -20.04 -3.91
C GLY A 499 -12.65 -19.92 -4.99
N THR A 500 -11.74 -18.98 -4.76
CA THR A 500 -10.58 -18.69 -5.61
C THR A 500 -9.34 -18.54 -4.75
N LEU A 501 -8.32 -19.36 -5.01
CA LEU A 501 -6.97 -19.14 -4.52
C LEU A 501 -6.29 -18.04 -5.35
N THR A 502 -5.74 -17.05 -4.67
CA THR A 502 -4.94 -15.96 -5.22
C THR A 502 -3.50 -16.08 -4.70
N VAL A 503 -2.55 -16.18 -5.62
CA VAL A 503 -1.11 -16.29 -5.33
C VAL A 503 -0.43 -14.93 -5.55
N GLY A 504 0.30 -14.44 -4.53
CA GLY A 504 1.00 -13.15 -4.55
C GLY A 504 0.24 -12.04 -3.83
N ASP A 505 0.68 -10.80 -4.03
CA ASP A 505 0.02 -9.60 -3.51
C ASP A 505 -1.23 -9.28 -4.35
N GLY A 506 -2.38 -9.83 -3.92
CA GLY A 506 -3.68 -9.82 -4.62
C GLY A 506 -4.30 -8.46 -4.99
N GLY A 507 -3.58 -7.35 -4.84
CA GLY A 507 -3.99 -5.99 -5.22
C GLY A 507 -3.42 -5.49 -6.56
N THR A 508 -2.63 -6.29 -7.30
CA THR A 508 -2.09 -5.89 -8.61
C THR A 508 -2.23 -6.94 -9.71
N SER A 509 -2.06 -6.51 -10.97
CA SER A 509 -2.32 -7.27 -12.21
C SER A 509 -1.40 -8.47 -12.49
N GLY A 510 -0.71 -8.99 -11.46
CA GLY A 510 0.18 -10.14 -11.55
C GLY A 510 -0.20 -11.33 -10.64
N ALA A 511 -1.23 -11.20 -9.80
CA ALA A 511 -1.62 -12.27 -8.90
C ALA A 511 -2.33 -13.42 -9.64
N VAL A 512 -1.85 -14.66 -9.49
CA VAL A 512 -2.40 -15.83 -10.20
C VAL A 512 -3.66 -16.30 -9.46
N LYS A 513 -4.81 -16.26 -10.14
CA LYS A 513 -6.10 -16.72 -9.60
C LYS A 513 -6.47 -18.12 -10.11
N VAL A 514 -6.80 -19.04 -9.20
CA VAL A 514 -7.17 -20.42 -9.49
C VAL A 514 -8.44 -20.81 -8.73
N PRO A 515 -9.49 -21.30 -9.41
CA PRO A 515 -10.69 -21.77 -8.72
C PRO A 515 -10.40 -23.03 -7.90
N VAL A 516 -10.95 -23.07 -6.69
CA VAL A 516 -10.81 -24.20 -5.77
C VAL A 516 -12.17 -24.84 -5.51
N ALA A 517 -12.17 -26.15 -5.34
CA ALA A 517 -13.39 -26.96 -5.31
C ALA A 517 -13.36 -27.97 -4.17
N LEU A 518 -14.55 -28.39 -3.71
CA LEU A 518 -14.67 -29.48 -2.74
C LEU A 518 -14.06 -30.77 -3.29
N ARG A 519 -13.28 -31.47 -2.47
CA ARG A 519 -12.77 -32.81 -2.79
C ARG A 519 -13.85 -33.87 -2.64
N ASP A 520 -14.61 -33.76 -1.57
CA ASP A 520 -15.61 -34.71 -1.10
C ASP A 520 -16.98 -34.00 -1.02
N ASP A 521 -18.08 -34.75 -0.83
CA ASP A 521 -19.39 -34.12 -0.66
C ASP A 521 -19.42 -33.31 0.66
N LEU A 522 -19.85 -32.05 0.58
CA LEU A 522 -20.24 -31.25 1.74
C LEU A 522 -21.67 -31.65 2.12
N VAL A 523 -21.83 -32.22 3.31
CA VAL A 523 -23.08 -32.77 3.82
C VAL A 523 -23.65 -31.83 4.87
N GLU A 524 -24.95 -31.54 4.81
CA GLU A 524 -25.60 -30.73 5.84
C GLU A 524 -25.51 -31.44 7.21
N PRO A 525 -25.11 -30.74 8.29
CA PRO A 525 -25.02 -31.31 9.63
C PRO A 525 -26.31 -31.99 10.10
N GLY A 526 -26.14 -33.17 10.67
CA GLY A 526 -27.20 -34.06 11.09
C GLY A 526 -27.99 -33.54 12.29
N LEU A 527 -29.10 -34.22 12.57
CA LEU A 527 -29.96 -33.87 13.72
C LEU A 527 -29.24 -34.13 15.06
N SER A 528 -28.28 -35.07 15.10
CA SER A 528 -27.34 -35.25 16.20
C SER A 528 -26.50 -34.01 16.46
N ASP A 529 -25.93 -33.44 15.41
CA ASP A 529 -24.90 -32.41 15.48
C ASP A 529 -25.54 -31.07 15.89
N LYS A 530 -26.75 -30.83 15.38
CA LYS A 530 -27.66 -29.76 15.82
C LYS A 530 -28.04 -29.87 17.31
N LEU A 531 -28.24 -31.10 17.83
CA LEU A 531 -28.56 -31.33 19.25
C LEU A 531 -27.33 -31.20 20.17
N THR A 532 -26.14 -31.61 19.74
CA THR A 532 -24.90 -31.56 20.55
C THR A 532 -24.22 -30.20 20.58
N ARG A 533 -24.70 -29.22 19.80
CA ARG A 533 -24.18 -27.85 19.77
C ARG A 533 -24.33 -27.12 21.12
N LEU A 534 -23.29 -27.14 21.93
CA LEU A 534 -23.15 -26.37 23.17
C LEU A 534 -22.48 -25.01 22.89
N GLY A 535 -23.23 -24.09 22.28
CA GLY A 535 -22.77 -22.75 21.84
C GLY A 535 -23.59 -22.22 20.68
#